data_AF-A0A9Q1DMA1-F1
#
_entry.id   AF-A0A9Q1DMA1-F1
#
_cell.length_a   1.000
_cell.length_b   1.000
_cell.length_c   1.000
_cell.angle_alpha   90.00
_cell.angle_beta   90.00
_cell.angle_gamma   90.00
#
_symmetry.space_group_name_H-M   'P 1'
#
loop_
_entity.id
_entity.type
_entity.pdbx_description
1 polymer ?
#
loop_
_entity_poly.entity_id
_entity_poly.type
_entity_poly.pdbx_seq_one_letter_code
_entity_poly.pdbx_strand_id
1 'polypeptide(L)'
;MRPVGTVVILGLLAGAWAQGLPSIRKPNCDSPEAEEAALAAQEYINAQLSHGYKYALNQVEEIKIMTKPDGGETFVVELDLLETKCHVLDPTPVANCTVRPRHETKVEADCDVVLSKAGGILTVVAYKCKSEPDSAEDVCIGCPQLVPLNHTDALQVVSASLAVFNGKLDNNSVQFALLEVGRLSAQVVSGGFQYFVEYGIVETNCPIDGNDACVPLPQPLGRKGFCVANGILSAVTVDCMLFLTAQPPLDPTANGMGPVTPPAVPKLQTIPGLKHHHRFNAIRDPAAAGLLSESGESDEVPIVKRQAPMDTLLDLPVVPMAPEVPAAAMPLLPICPGRIRHF
;
A
#
# COMPACT_ATOMS: atom_id res chain seq x y z
N MET A 1 -74.57 -29.72 -3.21
CA MET A 1 -73.26 -30.12 -3.78
C MET A 1 -72.50 -28.85 -4.13
N ARG A 2 -71.39 -28.55 -3.44
CA ARG A 2 -70.48 -27.43 -3.70
C ARG A 2 -69.17 -28.00 -4.26
N PRO A 3 -68.55 -27.45 -5.30
CA PRO A 3 -67.24 -27.90 -5.75
C PRO A 3 -66.16 -27.28 -4.86
N VAL A 4 -65.46 -28.11 -4.09
CA VAL A 4 -64.18 -27.77 -3.45
C VAL A 4 -63.11 -28.42 -4.31
N GLY A 5 -62.40 -27.63 -5.11
CA GLY A 5 -61.43 -28.21 -6.03
C GLY A 5 -60.69 -27.19 -6.87
N THR A 6 -60.15 -26.12 -6.28
CA THR A 6 -59.24 -25.20 -7.00
C THR A 6 -58.42 -24.27 -6.10
N VAL A 7 -57.96 -24.72 -4.93
CA VAL A 7 -57.10 -23.88 -4.05
C VAL A 7 -55.71 -24.49 -3.77
N VAL A 8 -55.46 -25.76 -4.13
CA VAL A 8 -54.21 -26.43 -3.71
C VAL A 8 -53.03 -26.21 -4.68
N ILE A 9 -53.24 -25.70 -5.89
CA ILE A 9 -52.14 -25.60 -6.90
C ILE A 9 -51.40 -24.25 -6.86
N LEU A 10 -51.99 -23.16 -6.34
CA LEU A 10 -51.27 -21.88 -6.22
C LEU A 10 -50.30 -21.81 -5.02
N GLY A 11 -50.38 -22.74 -4.07
CA GLY A 11 -49.44 -22.81 -2.94
C GLY A 11 -48.06 -23.35 -3.28
N LEU A 12 -47.90 -24.01 -4.44
CA LEU A 12 -46.65 -24.67 -4.84
C LEU A 12 -45.74 -23.84 -5.76
N LEU A 13 -46.20 -22.70 -6.28
CA LEU A 13 -45.37 -21.81 -7.12
C LEU A 13 -44.72 -20.65 -6.34
N ALA A 14 -45.16 -20.38 -5.11
CA ALA A 14 -44.50 -19.41 -4.23
C ALA A 14 -43.27 -19.99 -3.49
N GLY A 15 -43.15 -21.32 -3.41
CA GLY A 15 -42.05 -21.99 -2.70
C GLY A 15 -40.74 -22.13 -3.50
N ALA A 16 -40.73 -21.82 -4.80
CA ALA A 16 -39.56 -22.01 -5.66
C ALA A 16 -38.59 -20.80 -5.69
N TRP A 17 -38.98 -19.65 -5.14
CA TRP A 17 -38.17 -18.42 -5.18
C TRP A 17 -37.37 -18.16 -3.89
N ALA A 18 -37.36 -19.11 -2.94
CA ALA A 18 -36.53 -19.04 -1.73
C ALA A 18 -35.20 -19.81 -1.88
N GLN A 19 -34.79 -20.19 -3.10
CA GLN A 19 -33.49 -20.82 -3.31
C GLN A 19 -32.38 -19.76 -3.33
N GLY A 20 -31.70 -19.64 -2.19
CA GLY A 20 -30.25 -19.41 -2.15
C GLY A 20 -29.76 -17.97 -2.23
N LEU A 21 -30.29 -17.06 -1.43
CA LEU A 21 -29.55 -15.83 -1.12
C LEU A 21 -28.22 -16.21 -0.41
N PRO A 22 -27.08 -15.60 -0.81
CA PRO A 22 -25.81 -15.83 -0.13
C PRO A 22 -25.96 -15.58 1.37
N SER A 23 -25.47 -16.49 2.20
CA SER A 23 -25.40 -16.23 3.64
C SER A 23 -24.29 -15.22 3.90
N ILE A 24 -24.63 -14.11 4.55
CA ILE A 24 -23.66 -13.06 4.89
C ILE A 24 -23.42 -13.13 6.39
N ARG A 25 -22.15 -13.28 6.79
CA ARG A 25 -21.70 -13.15 8.17
C ARG A 25 -20.66 -12.05 8.31
N LYS A 26 -20.67 -11.37 9.45
CA LYS A 26 -19.67 -10.37 9.85
C LYS A 26 -18.97 -10.87 11.12
N PRO A 27 -17.81 -11.53 11.01
CA PRO A 27 -17.07 -11.97 12.18
C PRO A 27 -16.47 -10.77 12.93
N ASN A 28 -15.89 -11.02 14.10
CA ASN A 28 -15.09 -10.04 14.84
C ASN A 28 -13.79 -9.74 14.05
N CYS A 29 -13.43 -8.47 13.92
CA CYS A 29 -12.22 -8.03 13.21
C CYS A 29 -10.91 -8.52 13.87
N ASP A 30 -10.95 -8.88 15.16
CA ASP A 30 -9.82 -9.49 15.88
C ASP A 30 -9.84 -11.04 15.88
N SER A 31 -10.73 -11.65 15.10
CA SER A 31 -10.79 -13.12 15.01
C SER A 31 -9.61 -13.71 14.23
N PRO A 32 -9.17 -14.95 14.52
CA PRO A 32 -8.11 -15.60 13.76
C PRO A 32 -8.37 -15.69 12.26
N GLU A 33 -9.65 -15.78 11.87
CA GLU A 33 -10.06 -15.82 10.47
C GLU A 33 -9.95 -14.45 9.79
N ALA A 34 -10.26 -13.36 10.52
CA ALA A 34 -10.02 -12.00 10.03
C ALA A 34 -8.51 -11.74 9.87
N GLU A 35 -7.71 -12.18 10.84
CA GLU A 35 -6.24 -12.08 10.79
C GLU A 35 -5.65 -12.82 9.58
N GLU A 36 -6.09 -14.06 9.35
CA GLU A 36 -5.63 -14.87 8.21
C GLU A 36 -5.94 -14.17 6.88
N ALA A 37 -7.16 -13.63 6.72
CA ALA A 37 -7.55 -12.90 5.52
C ALA A 37 -6.77 -11.59 5.34
N ALA A 38 -6.55 -10.84 6.42
CA ALA A 38 -5.81 -9.58 6.40
C ALA A 38 -4.34 -9.78 6.04
N LEU A 39 -3.67 -10.80 6.60
CA LEU A 39 -2.28 -11.11 6.28
C LEU A 39 -2.11 -11.61 4.85
N ALA A 40 -3.02 -12.46 4.36
CA ALA A 40 -3.02 -12.91 2.97
C ALA A 40 -3.22 -11.74 1.99
N ALA A 41 -4.11 -10.80 2.33
CA ALA A 41 -4.32 -9.57 1.56
C ALA A 41 -3.08 -8.67 1.55
N GLN A 42 -2.48 -8.40 2.73
CA GLN A 42 -1.27 -7.59 2.87
C GLN A 42 -0.09 -8.19 2.07
N GLU A 43 0.12 -9.50 2.14
CA GLU A 43 1.17 -10.18 1.38
C GLU A 43 0.95 -10.05 -0.12
N TYR A 44 -0.28 -10.27 -0.58
CA TYR A 44 -0.62 -10.12 -1.99
C TYR A 44 -0.43 -8.69 -2.48
N ILE A 45 -0.92 -7.70 -1.74
CA ILE A 45 -0.79 -6.28 -2.08
C ILE A 45 0.69 -5.91 -2.24
N ASN A 46 1.53 -6.25 -1.26
CA ASN A 46 2.95 -5.97 -1.32
C ASN A 46 3.65 -6.65 -2.50
N ALA A 47 3.21 -7.85 -2.89
CA ALA A 47 3.75 -8.54 -4.05
C ALA A 47 3.38 -7.88 -5.40
N GLN A 48 2.34 -7.03 -5.44
CA GLN A 48 1.94 -6.29 -6.65
C GLN A 48 2.64 -4.93 -6.78
N LEU A 49 3.29 -4.43 -5.73
CA LEU A 49 3.93 -3.11 -5.77
C LEU A 49 5.22 -3.15 -6.58
N SER A 50 5.32 -2.27 -7.57
CA SER A 50 6.50 -2.14 -8.45
C SER A 50 7.44 -1.00 -8.04
N HIS A 51 6.97 -0.09 -7.19
CA HIS A 51 7.66 1.11 -6.72
C HIS A 51 7.29 1.41 -5.27
N GLY A 52 8.09 2.26 -4.61
CA GLY A 52 7.80 2.73 -3.26
C GLY A 52 8.11 1.69 -2.18
N TYR A 53 7.26 1.63 -1.16
CA TYR A 53 7.54 0.89 0.08
C TYR A 53 6.51 -0.18 0.36
N LYS A 54 6.92 -1.19 1.13
CA LYS A 54 6.01 -2.22 1.63
C LYS A 54 5.09 -1.63 2.70
N TYR A 55 3.88 -2.16 2.78
CA TYR A 55 2.86 -1.80 3.75
C TYR A 55 2.64 -2.90 4.78
N ALA A 56 2.58 -2.54 6.06
CA ALA A 56 2.25 -3.43 7.16
C ALA A 56 0.82 -3.17 7.65
N LEU A 57 0.11 -4.23 8.04
CA LEU A 57 -1.24 -4.19 8.58
C LEU A 57 -1.24 -3.39 9.89
N ASN A 58 -2.11 -2.39 9.98
CA ASN A 58 -2.37 -1.64 11.21
C ASN A 58 -3.67 -2.07 11.86
N GLN A 59 -4.76 -2.15 11.09
CA GLN A 59 -6.08 -2.46 11.61
C GLN A 59 -6.93 -3.17 10.54
N VAL A 60 -7.80 -4.08 11.00
CA VAL A 60 -8.90 -4.61 10.18
C VAL A 60 -10.12 -3.77 10.52
N GLU A 61 -10.62 -3.00 9.56
CA GLU A 61 -11.70 -2.03 9.79
C GLU A 61 -13.07 -2.69 9.64
N GLU A 62 -13.24 -3.52 8.61
CA GLU A 62 -14.43 -4.30 8.38
C GLU A 62 -14.07 -5.67 7.78
N ILE A 63 -14.86 -6.69 8.12
CA ILE A 63 -14.84 -7.98 7.44
C ILE A 63 -16.26 -8.52 7.23
N LYS A 64 -16.52 -8.94 5.99
CA LYS A 64 -17.79 -9.53 5.56
C LYS A 64 -17.52 -10.79 4.75
N ILE A 65 -18.17 -11.89 5.12
CA ILE A 65 -18.00 -13.19 4.47
C ILE A 65 -19.33 -13.60 3.86
N MET A 66 -19.31 -13.86 2.57
CA MET A 66 -20.45 -14.27 1.75
C MET A 66 -20.27 -15.74 1.38
N THR A 67 -21.09 -16.61 1.95
CA THR A 67 -21.12 -18.03 1.59
C THR A 67 -22.10 -18.24 0.45
N LYS A 68 -21.58 -18.69 -0.69
CA LYS A 68 -22.35 -19.06 -1.87
C LYS A 68 -23.07 -20.40 -1.64
N PRO A 69 -24.16 -20.68 -2.38
CA PRO A 69 -24.89 -21.95 -2.27
C PRO A 69 -24.05 -23.21 -2.57
N ASP A 70 -22.98 -23.07 -3.35
CA ASP A 70 -22.02 -24.13 -3.68
C ASP A 70 -20.99 -24.39 -2.56
N GLY A 71 -21.07 -23.65 -1.45
CA GLY A 71 -20.16 -23.74 -0.31
C GLY A 71 -18.89 -22.89 -0.46
N GLY A 72 -18.71 -22.19 -1.58
CA GLY A 72 -17.61 -21.24 -1.75
C GLY A 72 -17.80 -20.00 -0.87
N GLU A 73 -16.71 -19.47 -0.31
CA GLU A 73 -16.76 -18.26 0.51
C GLU A 73 -16.03 -17.10 -0.18
N THR A 74 -16.64 -15.92 -0.15
CA THR A 74 -16.04 -14.65 -0.57
C THR A 74 -15.89 -13.75 0.64
N PHE A 75 -14.68 -13.29 0.90
CA PHE A 75 -14.32 -12.36 1.96
C PHE A 75 -14.21 -10.97 1.35
N VAL A 76 -14.86 -9.98 1.95
CA VAL A 76 -14.69 -8.56 1.66
C VAL A 76 -14.13 -7.95 2.92
N VAL A 77 -12.92 -7.40 2.84
CA VAL A 77 -12.14 -6.94 3.98
C VAL A 77 -11.67 -5.53 3.70
N GLU A 78 -11.88 -4.64 4.67
CA GLU A 78 -11.35 -3.28 4.67
C GLU A 78 -10.17 -3.23 5.64
N LEU A 79 -9.03 -2.78 5.15
CA LEU A 79 -7.76 -2.80 5.87
C LEU A 79 -7.16 -1.41 5.91
N ASP A 80 -6.71 -1.01 7.09
CA ASP A 80 -5.76 0.08 7.25
C ASP A 80 -4.34 -0.48 7.28
N LEU A 81 -3.52 -0.04 6.32
CA LEU A 81 -2.12 -0.42 6.20
C LEU A 81 -1.20 0.80 6.36
N LEU A 82 -0.02 0.59 6.94
CA LEU A 82 0.99 1.64 7.15
C LEU A 82 2.25 1.39 6.32
N GLU A 83 2.73 2.44 5.67
CA GLU A 83 4.01 2.42 4.97
C GLU A 83 5.18 2.08 5.90
N THR A 84 6.05 1.17 5.45
CA THR A 84 7.27 0.78 6.15
C THR A 84 8.51 1.45 5.57
N LYS A 85 9.65 1.29 6.25
CA LYS A 85 10.96 1.72 5.73
C LYS A 85 11.54 0.77 4.68
N CYS A 86 10.95 -0.40 4.47
CA CYS A 86 11.41 -1.35 3.45
C CYS A 86 10.91 -0.92 2.08
N HIS A 87 11.83 -0.65 1.16
CA HIS A 87 11.51 -0.50 -0.25
C HIS A 87 10.94 -1.82 -0.81
N VAL A 88 10.11 -1.77 -1.85
CA VAL A 88 9.54 -2.99 -2.48
C VAL A 88 10.61 -3.93 -3.04
N LEU A 89 11.79 -3.41 -3.34
CA LEU A 89 12.96 -4.17 -3.81
C LEU A 89 13.72 -4.87 -2.67
N ASP A 90 13.50 -4.47 -1.42
CA ASP A 90 14.14 -5.07 -0.27
C ASP A 90 13.61 -6.50 -0.06
N PRO A 91 14.46 -7.54 -0.01
CA PRO A 91 13.99 -8.92 0.20
C PRO A 91 13.45 -9.19 1.62
N THR A 92 13.64 -8.26 2.56
CA THR A 92 13.20 -8.41 3.95
C THR A 92 11.69 -8.63 4.01
N PRO A 93 11.21 -9.71 4.66
CA PRO A 93 9.78 -9.92 4.84
C PRO A 93 9.13 -8.74 5.57
N VAL A 94 7.92 -8.37 5.19
CA VAL A 94 7.20 -7.20 5.73
C VAL A 94 7.05 -7.24 7.26
N ALA A 95 6.94 -8.44 7.85
CA ALA A 95 6.89 -8.60 9.30
C ALA A 95 8.15 -8.09 10.04
N ASN A 96 9.28 -8.01 9.35
CA ASN A 96 10.55 -7.49 9.87
C ASN A 96 10.83 -6.05 9.42
N CYS A 97 9.92 -5.45 8.64
CA CYS A 97 10.03 -4.08 8.18
C CYS A 97 9.51 -3.12 9.24
N THR A 98 10.30 -2.11 9.57
CA THR A 98 9.89 -1.11 10.56
C THR A 98 8.85 -0.18 9.94
N VAL A 99 7.67 -0.07 10.56
CA VAL A 99 6.64 0.92 10.21
C VAL A 99 7.17 2.33 10.43
N ARG A 100 6.92 3.24 9.49
CA ARG A 100 7.37 4.64 9.64
C ARG A 100 6.65 5.30 10.81
N PRO A 101 7.38 5.97 11.71
CA PRO A 101 6.76 6.65 12.83
C PRO A 101 6.09 7.94 12.39
N ARG A 102 5.11 8.42 13.16
CA ARG A 102 4.36 9.67 12.91
C ARG A 102 5.27 10.89 12.69
N HIS A 103 6.40 10.98 13.42
CA HIS A 103 7.34 12.10 13.30
C HIS A 103 8.14 12.13 11.99
N GLU A 104 8.07 11.08 11.18
CA GLU A 104 8.64 11.04 9.82
C GLU A 104 7.56 11.22 8.75
N THR A 105 6.35 11.66 9.10
CA THR A 105 5.15 11.71 8.25
C THR A 105 4.75 10.31 7.78
N LYS A 106 3.98 9.58 8.58
CA LYS A 106 3.46 8.26 8.16
C LYS A 106 2.62 8.39 6.89
N VAL A 107 2.54 7.31 6.12
CA VAL A 107 1.64 7.17 4.98
C VAL A 107 0.73 6.01 5.31
N GLU A 108 -0.57 6.28 5.38
CA GLU A 108 -1.62 5.29 5.60
C GLU A 108 -2.23 4.89 4.27
N ALA A 109 -2.66 3.64 4.14
CA ALA A 109 -3.32 3.12 2.97
C ALA A 109 -4.58 2.38 3.40
N ASP A 110 -5.71 2.98 3.05
CA ASP A 110 -7.03 2.39 3.16
C ASP A 110 -7.27 1.48 1.95
N CYS A 111 -7.54 0.21 2.22
CA CYS A 111 -7.62 -0.86 1.23
C CYS A 111 -8.90 -1.69 1.35
N ASP A 112 -9.71 -1.68 0.29
CA ASP A 112 -10.76 -2.66 0.06
C ASP A 112 -10.19 -3.90 -0.63
N VAL A 113 -10.40 -5.09 -0.06
CA VAL A 113 -9.87 -6.34 -0.60
C VAL A 113 -10.96 -7.41 -0.66
N VAL A 114 -11.07 -8.06 -1.81
CA VAL A 114 -11.95 -9.21 -2.02
C VAL A 114 -11.10 -10.46 -2.15
N LEU A 115 -11.32 -11.44 -1.27
CA LEU A 115 -10.69 -12.75 -1.33
C LEU A 115 -11.73 -13.83 -1.60
N SER A 116 -11.35 -14.85 -2.36
CA SER A 116 -12.12 -16.09 -2.47
C SER A 116 -11.43 -17.20 -1.68
N LYS A 117 -12.21 -18.02 -0.98
CA LYS A 117 -11.71 -19.21 -0.28
C LYS A 117 -12.19 -20.46 -0.99
N ALA A 118 -11.26 -21.21 -1.56
CA ALA A 118 -11.53 -22.48 -2.23
C ALA A 118 -10.52 -23.53 -1.75
N GLY A 119 -11.01 -24.70 -1.31
CA GLY A 119 -10.14 -25.76 -0.80
C GLY A 119 -9.31 -25.37 0.43
N GLY A 120 -9.77 -24.40 1.21
CA GLY A 120 -9.05 -23.85 2.38
C GLY A 120 -8.01 -22.79 2.03
N ILE A 121 -7.82 -22.44 0.76
CA ILE A 121 -6.83 -21.44 0.31
C ILE A 121 -7.55 -20.12 0.03
N LEU A 122 -7.04 -19.03 0.62
CA LEU A 122 -7.48 -17.66 0.34
C LEU A 122 -6.72 -17.11 -0.87
N THR A 123 -7.45 -16.55 -1.84
CA THR A 123 -6.88 -15.92 -3.04
C THR A 123 -7.51 -14.56 -3.25
N VAL A 124 -6.70 -13.50 -3.32
CA VAL A 124 -7.18 -12.15 -3.67
C VAL A 124 -7.67 -12.15 -5.11
N VAL A 125 -8.91 -11.73 -5.31
CA VAL A 125 -9.56 -11.64 -6.64
C VAL A 125 -9.74 -10.19 -7.09
N ALA A 126 -9.84 -9.26 -6.15
CA ALA A 126 -9.84 -7.83 -6.42
C ALA A 126 -9.32 -7.07 -5.21
N TYR A 127 -8.67 -5.94 -5.44
CA TYR A 127 -8.34 -5.00 -4.38
C TYR A 127 -8.27 -3.57 -4.93
N LYS A 128 -8.47 -2.62 -4.04
CA LYS A 128 -8.36 -1.20 -4.31
C LYS A 128 -7.79 -0.52 -3.07
N CYS A 129 -6.71 0.22 -3.24
CA CYS A 129 -6.07 0.92 -2.14
C CYS A 129 -5.86 2.39 -2.50
N LYS A 130 -6.00 3.24 -1.48
CA LYS A 130 -5.72 4.67 -1.55
C LYS A 130 -4.77 5.03 -0.41
N SER A 131 -3.55 5.45 -0.76
CA SER A 131 -2.59 5.91 0.24
C SER A 131 -2.51 7.42 0.35
N GLU A 132 -2.38 7.90 1.58
CA GLU A 132 -2.25 9.32 1.93
C GLU A 132 -1.23 9.51 3.06
N PRO A 133 -0.20 10.37 2.91
CA PRO A 133 0.55 10.91 4.03
C PRO A 133 -0.34 11.64 5.02
N ASP A 134 0.04 11.53 6.28
CA ASP A 134 -0.49 12.34 7.36
C ASP A 134 -0.44 13.84 7.04
N SER A 135 -1.42 14.56 7.58
CA SER A 135 -1.40 16.03 7.56
C SER A 135 -0.14 16.54 8.26
N ALA A 136 0.52 17.53 7.64
CA ALA A 136 1.67 18.20 8.25
C ALA A 136 1.33 18.85 9.61
N GLU A 137 0.04 19.08 9.90
CA GLU A 137 -0.47 19.60 11.17
C GLU A 137 -0.44 18.57 12.31
N ASP A 138 -0.52 17.28 11.98
CA ASP A 138 -0.42 16.16 12.94
C ASP A 138 1.03 15.72 13.20
N VAL A 139 1.97 16.27 12.43
CA VAL A 139 3.40 16.02 12.57
C VAL A 139 4.03 17.02 13.55
N CYS A 140 4.99 16.56 14.33
CA CYS A 140 5.70 17.39 15.32
C CYS A 140 6.37 18.64 14.71
N ILE A 141 6.32 19.75 15.45
CA ILE A 141 7.00 21.00 15.10
C ILE A 141 8.51 20.76 15.00
N GLY A 142 9.08 21.12 13.84
CA GLY A 142 10.51 21.01 13.58
C GLY A 142 10.97 19.63 13.12
N CYS A 143 10.09 18.64 12.98
CA CYS A 143 10.41 17.35 12.39
C CYS A 143 10.54 17.46 10.86
N PRO A 144 11.27 16.54 10.19
CA PRO A 144 11.34 16.50 8.73
C PRO A 144 9.95 16.36 8.12
N GLN A 145 9.64 17.20 7.13
CA GLN A 145 8.36 17.19 6.43
C GLN A 145 8.56 16.70 5.00
N LEU A 146 7.60 15.93 4.48
CA LEU A 146 7.60 15.52 3.08
C LEU A 146 7.62 16.75 2.16
N VAL A 147 8.51 16.72 1.17
CA VAL A 147 8.53 17.68 0.06
C VAL A 147 8.17 16.96 -1.23
N PRO A 148 7.61 17.65 -2.24
CA PRO A 148 7.28 17.03 -3.52
C PRO A 148 8.47 16.27 -4.12
N LEU A 149 8.23 15.14 -4.79
CA LEU A 149 9.29 14.33 -5.40
C LEU A 149 10.03 15.05 -6.55
N ASN A 150 9.54 16.20 -6.99
CA ASN A 150 10.20 17.09 -7.95
C ASN A 150 10.89 18.31 -7.29
N HIS A 151 11.08 18.32 -5.97
CA HIS A 151 11.74 19.41 -5.26
C HIS A 151 13.21 19.52 -5.70
N THR A 152 13.58 20.68 -6.25
CA THR A 152 14.88 20.88 -6.93
C THR A 152 16.08 20.61 -6.03
N ASP A 153 16.15 21.22 -4.85
CA ASP A 153 17.33 21.07 -3.97
C ASP A 153 17.47 19.63 -3.42
N ALA A 154 16.35 18.99 -3.07
CA ALA A 154 16.35 17.59 -2.66
C ALA A 154 16.80 16.65 -3.80
N LEU A 155 16.41 16.91 -5.05
CA LEU A 155 16.90 16.16 -6.21
C LEU A 155 18.40 16.39 -6.48
N GLN A 156 18.93 17.56 -6.17
CA GLN A 156 20.38 17.79 -6.21
C GLN A 156 21.11 16.95 -5.15
N VAL A 157 20.52 16.76 -3.95
CA VAL A 157 21.06 15.85 -2.93
C VAL A 157 21.01 14.39 -3.39
N VAL A 158 19.95 13.96 -4.09
CA VAL A 158 19.90 12.63 -4.74
C VAL A 158 21.05 12.46 -5.73
N SER A 159 21.23 13.42 -6.65
CA SER A 159 22.29 13.37 -7.65
C SER A 159 23.69 13.36 -7.02
N ALA A 160 23.93 14.25 -6.04
CA ALA A 160 25.20 14.36 -5.34
C ALA A 160 25.52 13.09 -4.53
N SER A 161 24.54 12.54 -3.80
CA SER A 161 24.73 11.29 -3.04
C SER A 161 25.04 10.10 -3.96
N LEU A 162 24.37 9.98 -5.10
CA LEU A 162 24.65 8.90 -6.06
C LEU A 162 26.07 9.03 -6.64
N ALA A 163 26.51 10.25 -6.95
CA ALA A 163 27.88 10.50 -7.40
C ALA A 163 28.91 10.13 -6.32
N VAL A 164 28.65 10.47 -5.05
CA VAL A 164 29.50 10.07 -3.91
C VAL A 164 29.55 8.55 -3.75
N PHE A 165 28.43 7.86 -3.91
CA PHE A 165 28.38 6.39 -3.83
C PHE A 165 29.18 5.76 -4.97
N ASN A 166 28.94 6.15 -6.22
CA ASN A 166 29.65 5.63 -7.38
C ASN A 166 31.17 5.91 -7.31
N GLY A 167 31.57 7.08 -6.80
CA GLY A 167 32.98 7.44 -6.64
C GLY A 167 33.73 6.66 -5.55
N LYS A 168 33.02 5.91 -4.69
CA LYS A 168 33.61 5.01 -3.69
C LYS A 168 33.70 3.55 -4.15
N LEU A 169 33.11 3.21 -5.29
CA LEU A 169 33.19 1.87 -5.84
C LEU A 169 34.61 1.60 -6.38
N ASP A 170 35.09 0.37 -6.24
CA ASP A 170 36.40 -0.03 -6.76
C ASP A 170 36.42 0.08 -8.30
N ASN A 171 37.57 0.39 -8.90
CA ASN A 171 37.71 0.58 -10.36
C ASN A 171 37.23 -0.60 -11.24
N ASN A 172 37.12 -1.80 -10.69
CA ASN A 172 36.60 -2.99 -11.38
C ASN A 172 35.08 -3.16 -11.24
N SER A 173 34.41 -2.24 -10.56
CA SER A 173 32.96 -2.21 -10.38
C SER A 173 32.29 -1.45 -11.53
N VAL A 174 30.98 -1.63 -11.64
CA VAL A 174 30.14 -0.93 -12.60
C VAL A 174 29.37 0.19 -11.91
N GLN A 175 29.02 1.23 -12.66
CA GLN A 175 28.28 2.36 -12.11
C GLN A 175 26.80 2.01 -11.89
N PHE A 176 26.18 2.70 -10.93
CA PHE A 176 24.74 2.67 -10.72
C PHE A 176 24.08 3.95 -11.23
N ALA A 177 22.88 3.80 -11.79
CA ALA A 177 21.99 4.88 -12.16
C ALA A 177 20.81 4.97 -11.18
N LEU A 178 20.20 6.15 -11.11
CA LEU A 178 18.94 6.35 -10.40
C LEU A 178 17.83 5.52 -11.07
N LEU A 179 17.15 4.68 -10.28
CA LEU A 179 15.99 3.91 -10.72
C LEU A 179 14.70 4.70 -10.48
N GLU A 180 14.49 5.15 -9.24
CA GLU A 180 13.34 5.95 -8.83
C GLU A 180 13.66 6.77 -7.58
N VAL A 181 12.97 7.89 -7.40
CA VAL A 181 12.98 8.64 -6.15
C VAL A 181 11.78 8.21 -5.32
N GLY A 182 12.02 7.61 -4.16
CA GLY A 182 10.96 7.07 -3.30
C GLY A 182 10.43 8.11 -2.34
N ARG A 183 11.32 8.80 -1.60
CA ARG A 183 10.91 9.76 -0.56
C ARG A 183 11.86 10.95 -0.51
N LEU A 184 11.31 12.16 -0.44
CA LEU A 184 12.05 13.39 -0.21
C LEU A 184 11.42 14.11 0.99
N SER A 185 12.24 14.53 1.94
CA SER A 185 11.81 15.37 3.06
C SER A 185 12.83 16.45 3.38
N ALA A 186 12.36 17.51 4.03
CA ALA A 186 13.18 18.65 4.42
C ALA A 186 12.93 19.01 5.89
N GLN A 187 13.99 19.41 6.57
CA GLN A 187 13.95 19.90 7.95
C GLN A 187 14.72 21.22 8.04
N VAL A 188 14.16 22.19 8.77
CA VAL A 188 14.87 23.45 9.06
C VAL A 188 15.83 23.21 10.21
N VAL A 189 17.12 23.45 9.96
CA VAL A 189 18.20 23.36 10.96
C VAL A 189 18.98 24.68 11.03
N SER A 190 19.93 24.78 11.97
CA SER A 190 20.81 25.96 12.04
C SER A 190 21.66 26.05 10.77
N GLY A 191 21.36 27.03 9.91
CA GLY A 191 22.07 27.24 8.65
C GLY A 191 21.27 26.95 7.37
N GLY A 192 20.01 26.49 7.47
CA GLY A 192 19.12 26.33 6.31
C GLY A 192 18.32 25.04 6.33
N PHE A 193 17.94 24.57 5.14
CA PHE A 193 17.26 23.28 4.98
C PHE A 193 18.27 22.14 4.93
N GLN A 194 18.03 21.12 5.74
CA GLN A 194 18.62 19.79 5.59
C GLN A 194 17.62 18.91 4.84
N TYR A 195 18.10 18.18 3.83
CA TYR A 195 17.28 17.26 3.06
C TYR A 195 17.59 15.81 3.46
N PHE A 196 16.55 14.99 3.49
CA PHE A 196 16.63 13.54 3.66
C PHE A 196 15.96 12.91 2.45
N VAL A 197 16.71 12.05 1.76
CA VAL A 197 16.30 11.50 0.47
C VAL A 197 16.47 9.99 0.47
N GLU A 198 15.51 9.31 -0.12
CA GLU A 198 15.47 7.87 -0.26
C GLU A 198 15.15 7.51 -1.70
N TYR A 199 15.97 6.67 -2.32
CA TYR A 199 15.86 6.38 -3.75
C TYR A 199 16.39 5.00 -4.12
N GLY A 200 15.78 4.40 -5.14
CA GLY A 200 16.24 3.16 -5.74
C GLY A 200 17.36 3.41 -6.74
N ILE A 201 18.28 2.46 -6.84
CA ILE A 201 19.37 2.46 -7.83
C ILE A 201 19.40 1.15 -8.61
N VAL A 202 19.95 1.21 -9.81
CA VAL A 202 20.09 0.06 -10.71
C VAL A 202 21.46 0.07 -11.37
N GLU A 203 22.04 -1.11 -11.47
CA GLU A 203 23.33 -1.35 -12.12
C GLU A 203 23.25 -1.02 -13.62
N THR A 204 24.33 -0.45 -14.15
CA THR A 204 24.44 -0.05 -15.55
C THR A 204 25.46 -0.90 -16.30
N ASN A 205 25.46 -0.78 -17.62
CA ASN A 205 26.48 -1.39 -18.48
C ASN A 205 27.83 -0.62 -18.52
N CYS A 206 27.98 0.45 -17.74
CA CYS A 206 29.18 1.28 -17.76
C CYS A 206 30.23 0.85 -16.73
N PRO A 207 31.51 0.78 -17.11
CA PRO A 207 32.59 0.84 -16.14
C PRO A 207 32.66 2.23 -15.50
N ILE A 208 33.27 2.34 -14.31
CA ILE A 208 33.39 3.61 -13.58
C ILE A 208 34.11 4.70 -14.38
N ASP A 209 35.04 4.34 -15.26
CA ASP A 209 35.81 5.28 -16.08
C ASP A 209 35.19 5.54 -17.47
N GLY A 210 33.97 5.04 -17.73
CA GLY A 210 33.29 5.18 -19.01
C GLY A 210 32.65 6.57 -19.18
N ASN A 211 33.08 7.31 -20.19
CA ASN A 211 32.51 8.62 -20.56
C ASN A 211 31.27 8.50 -21.47
N ASP A 212 30.62 7.34 -21.47
CA ASP A 212 29.52 6.99 -22.35
C ASP A 212 28.16 7.23 -21.67
N ALA A 213 27.10 7.35 -22.47
CA ALA A 213 25.74 7.40 -21.96
C ALA A 213 25.34 6.03 -21.37
N CYS A 214 25.48 5.90 -20.04
CA CYS A 214 25.23 4.66 -19.32
C CYS A 214 23.77 4.23 -19.38
N VAL A 215 23.56 2.95 -19.68
CA VAL A 215 22.22 2.37 -19.81
C VAL A 215 21.95 1.45 -18.62
N PRO A 216 20.84 1.65 -17.89
CA PRO A 216 20.37 0.73 -16.86
C PRO A 216 20.20 -0.69 -17.41
N LEU A 217 20.74 -1.68 -16.70
CA LEU A 217 20.57 -3.09 -17.08
C LEU A 217 19.16 -3.58 -16.72
N PRO A 218 18.48 -4.30 -17.62
CA PRO A 218 17.19 -4.90 -17.31
C PRO A 218 17.36 -6.07 -16.33
N GLN A 219 16.26 -6.45 -15.66
CA GLN A 219 16.25 -7.68 -14.86
C GLN A 219 16.38 -8.92 -15.77
N PRO A 220 17.06 -9.99 -15.31
CA PRO A 220 17.72 -10.17 -14.02
C PRO A 220 19.19 -9.72 -14.01
N LEU A 221 19.65 -9.03 -15.05
CA LEU A 221 21.07 -8.79 -15.32
C LEU A 221 21.67 -7.68 -14.46
N GLY A 222 20.88 -6.65 -14.14
CA GLY A 222 21.32 -5.55 -13.27
C GLY A 222 20.94 -5.76 -11.81
N ARG A 223 21.92 -5.67 -10.91
CA ARG A 223 21.65 -5.53 -9.47
C ARG A 223 20.86 -4.26 -9.21
N LYS A 224 19.94 -4.34 -8.25
CA LYS A 224 19.21 -3.18 -7.76
C LYS A 224 19.67 -2.87 -6.34
N GLY A 225 19.48 -1.64 -5.92
CA GLY A 225 19.76 -1.23 -4.55
C GLY A 225 18.83 -0.13 -4.10
N PHE A 226 18.97 0.24 -2.84
CA PHE A 226 18.25 1.32 -2.21
C PHE A 226 19.21 2.17 -1.38
N CYS A 227 19.12 3.47 -1.56
CA CYS A 227 19.99 4.43 -0.91
C CYS A 227 19.19 5.36 0.00
N VAL A 228 19.74 5.63 1.17
CA VAL A 228 19.30 6.65 2.10
C VAL A 228 20.43 7.67 2.21
N ALA A 229 20.11 8.93 1.97
CA ALA A 229 21.06 10.01 2.09
C ALA A 229 20.48 11.19 2.85
N ASN A 230 21.36 11.92 3.52
CA ASN A 230 21.00 13.19 4.14
C ASN A 230 22.11 14.22 3.91
N GLY A 231 21.75 15.48 3.97
CA GLY A 231 22.74 16.55 3.93
C GLY A 231 22.20 17.87 3.42
N ILE A 232 23.18 18.75 3.19
CA ILE A 232 23.02 20.02 2.49
C ILE A 232 23.72 19.89 1.13
N LEU A 233 23.41 20.78 0.19
CA LEU A 233 23.98 20.74 -1.16
C LEU A 233 25.52 20.63 -1.20
N SER A 234 26.21 21.21 -0.22
CA SER A 234 27.67 21.19 -0.12
C SER A 234 28.26 20.00 0.65
N ALA A 235 27.45 19.22 1.37
CA ALA A 235 27.91 18.11 2.20
C ALA A 235 26.80 17.06 2.35
N VAL A 236 27.00 15.89 1.73
CA VAL A 236 26.02 14.80 1.68
C VAL A 236 26.63 13.52 2.24
N THR A 237 25.87 12.84 3.10
CA THR A 237 26.15 11.49 3.59
C THR A 237 25.20 10.53 2.90
N VAL A 238 25.71 9.39 2.45
CA VAL A 238 24.94 8.37 1.72
C VAL A 238 25.28 6.98 2.25
N ASP A 239 24.25 6.17 2.43
CA ASP A 239 24.32 4.75 2.67
C ASP A 239 23.43 4.02 1.66
N CYS A 240 23.97 2.99 1.02
CA CYS A 240 23.28 2.25 -0.03
C CYS A 240 23.39 0.75 0.22
N MET A 241 22.25 0.07 0.21
CA MET A 241 22.16 -1.38 0.27
C MET A 241 21.91 -1.94 -1.12
N LEU A 242 22.74 -2.89 -1.56
CA LEU A 242 22.54 -3.61 -2.82
C LEU A 242 21.79 -4.92 -2.56
N PHE A 243 20.76 -5.19 -3.35
CA PHE A 243 20.01 -6.43 -3.30
C PHE A 243 20.59 -7.44 -4.28
N LEU A 244 20.85 -8.65 -3.79
CA LEU A 244 21.35 -9.74 -4.61
C LEU A 244 20.26 -10.16 -5.61
N THR A 245 20.66 -10.33 -6.88
CA THR A 245 19.80 -10.98 -7.86
C THR A 245 19.70 -12.46 -7.50
N ALA A 246 18.49 -12.96 -7.29
CA ALA A 246 18.28 -14.41 -7.22
C ALA A 246 18.75 -14.99 -8.56
N GLN A 247 19.85 -15.73 -8.56
CA GLN A 247 20.30 -16.44 -9.74
C GLN A 247 19.20 -17.44 -10.13
N PRO A 248 18.71 -17.45 -11.38
CA PRO A 248 17.91 -18.56 -11.83
C PRO A 248 18.75 -19.84 -11.67
N PRO A 249 18.16 -20.97 -11.24
CA PRO A 249 18.88 -22.23 -11.19
C PRO A 249 19.51 -22.50 -12.56
N LEU A 250 20.82 -22.74 -12.58
CA LEU A 250 21.54 -23.14 -13.79
C LEU A 250 20.95 -24.47 -14.27
N ASP A 251 20.11 -24.40 -15.31
CA ASP A 251 19.58 -25.58 -15.97
C ASP A 251 20.67 -26.13 -16.92
N PRO A 252 21.29 -27.30 -16.65
CA PRO A 252 22.49 -27.75 -17.38
C PRO A 252 22.23 -28.23 -18.81
N THR A 253 21.04 -28.01 -19.38
CA THR A 253 20.57 -28.78 -20.55
C THR A 253 20.06 -27.99 -21.75
N ALA A 254 20.09 -26.65 -21.77
CA ALA A 254 19.55 -25.89 -22.88
C ALA A 254 20.59 -25.63 -24.01
N ASN A 255 20.85 -26.65 -24.83
CA ASN A 255 21.36 -26.46 -26.19
C ASN A 255 20.18 -26.06 -27.10
N GLY A 256 20.19 -24.85 -27.66
CA GLY A 256 19.12 -24.42 -28.57
C GLY A 256 19.35 -23.03 -29.17
N MET A 257 20.10 -22.99 -30.28
CA MET A 257 20.24 -21.84 -31.17
C MET A 257 18.88 -21.48 -31.78
N GLY A 258 18.38 -20.27 -31.55
CA GLY A 258 17.20 -19.70 -32.20
C GLY A 258 17.37 -18.20 -32.42
N PRO A 259 16.86 -17.63 -33.53
CA PRO A 259 17.17 -16.26 -33.94
C PRO A 259 16.54 -15.23 -32.99
N VAL A 260 17.39 -14.33 -32.49
CA VAL A 260 17.02 -13.23 -31.59
C VAL A 260 16.38 -12.11 -32.42
N THR A 261 15.07 -11.97 -32.30
CA THR A 261 14.35 -10.75 -32.71
C THR A 261 14.72 -9.63 -31.72
N PRO A 262 15.03 -8.40 -32.17
CA PRO A 262 15.42 -7.32 -31.27
C PRO A 262 14.25 -6.98 -30.32
N PRO A 263 14.46 -6.96 -29.00
CA PRO A 263 13.42 -6.50 -28.09
C PRO A 263 13.21 -4.99 -28.27
N ALA A 264 11.96 -4.60 -28.43
CA ALA A 264 11.54 -3.21 -28.43
C ALA A 264 11.96 -2.55 -27.10
N VAL A 265 12.59 -1.39 -27.22
CA VAL A 265 13.02 -0.53 -26.13
C VAL A 265 11.83 -0.21 -25.22
N PRO A 266 11.83 -0.61 -23.93
CA PRO A 266 10.97 0.04 -22.96
C PRO A 266 11.52 1.44 -22.75
N LYS A 267 10.78 2.46 -23.19
CA LYS A 267 11.06 3.84 -22.80
C LYS A 267 11.15 3.91 -21.28
N LEU A 268 12.22 4.50 -20.79
CA LEU A 268 12.39 4.96 -19.41
C LEU A 268 11.11 5.69 -18.99
N GLN A 269 10.31 5.06 -18.14
CA GLN A 269 9.16 5.71 -17.55
C GLN A 269 9.69 6.63 -16.45
N THR A 270 10.10 7.83 -16.82
CA THR A 270 9.97 8.96 -15.90
C THR A 270 8.47 9.12 -15.71
N ILE A 271 7.87 8.44 -14.72
CA ILE A 271 6.44 8.58 -14.43
C ILE A 271 6.25 10.02 -13.94
N PRO A 272 5.68 10.92 -14.74
CA PRO A 272 5.45 12.30 -14.31
C PRO A 272 4.30 12.24 -13.30
N GLY A 273 4.56 12.64 -12.06
CA GLY A 273 3.53 12.77 -11.03
C GLY A 273 3.53 11.71 -9.93
N LEU A 274 4.67 11.12 -9.55
CA LEU A 274 4.73 10.49 -8.23
C LEU A 274 4.48 11.59 -7.17
N LYS A 275 3.27 11.60 -6.63
CA LYS A 275 2.95 12.21 -5.35
C LYS A 275 3.27 11.16 -4.28
N HIS A 276 3.44 11.57 -3.03
CA HIS A 276 3.51 10.64 -1.89
C HIS A 276 2.20 9.87 -1.65
N HIS A 277 1.18 10.12 -2.47
CA HIS A 277 -0.14 9.49 -2.46
C HIS A 277 -0.24 8.58 -3.69
N HIS A 278 -0.59 7.31 -3.48
CA HIS A 278 -0.72 6.32 -4.53
C HIS A 278 -2.10 5.68 -4.51
N ARG A 279 -2.74 5.61 -5.67
CA ARG A 279 -3.90 4.72 -5.89
C ARG A 279 -3.41 3.52 -6.67
N PHE A 280 -3.66 2.32 -6.15
CA PHE A 280 -3.26 1.08 -6.80
C PHE A 280 -4.35 0.04 -6.61
N ASN A 281 -4.85 -0.46 -7.73
CA ASN A 281 -6.01 -1.35 -7.78
C ASN A 281 -5.72 -2.47 -8.78
N ALA A 282 -6.23 -3.67 -8.51
CA ALA A 282 -6.31 -4.72 -9.51
C ALA A 282 -7.63 -5.48 -9.38
N ILE A 283 -8.23 -5.79 -10.52
CA ILE A 283 -9.48 -6.56 -10.61
C ILE A 283 -9.21 -7.76 -11.51
N ARG A 284 -9.16 -8.96 -10.92
CA ARG A 284 -8.96 -10.21 -11.67
C ARG A 284 -10.29 -10.87 -12.05
N ASP A 285 -11.30 -10.69 -11.20
CA ASP A 285 -12.67 -11.12 -11.46
C ASP A 285 -13.59 -9.89 -11.63
N PRO A 286 -14.14 -9.63 -12.84
CA PRO A 286 -15.07 -8.52 -13.05
C PRO A 286 -16.29 -8.54 -12.13
N ALA A 287 -16.73 -9.73 -11.68
CA ALA A 287 -17.84 -9.85 -10.76
C ALA A 287 -17.50 -9.34 -9.34
N ALA A 288 -16.21 -9.28 -8.99
CA ALA A 288 -15.74 -8.75 -7.71
C ALA A 288 -15.62 -7.22 -7.70
N ALA A 289 -15.65 -6.55 -8.86
CA ALA A 289 -15.56 -5.09 -8.95
C ALA A 289 -16.68 -4.38 -8.17
N GLY A 290 -17.90 -4.94 -8.19
CA GLY A 290 -19.04 -4.39 -7.47
C GLY A 290 -19.03 -4.62 -5.96
N LEU A 291 -17.99 -5.28 -5.43
CA LEU A 291 -17.78 -5.49 -3.99
C LEU A 291 -16.74 -4.53 -3.39
N LEU A 292 -16.03 -3.77 -4.23
CA LEU A 292 -15.10 -2.72 -3.79
C LEU A 292 -15.86 -1.41 -3.59
N SER A 293 -15.43 -0.59 -2.63
CA SER A 293 -16.10 0.66 -2.32
C SER A 293 -15.90 1.70 -3.43
N GLU A 294 -16.96 2.42 -3.83
CA GLU A 294 -16.88 3.56 -4.73
C GLU A 294 -16.32 4.77 -3.98
N SER A 295 -15.00 4.93 -3.96
CA SER A 295 -14.37 6.16 -3.45
C SER A 295 -14.86 7.36 -4.24
N GLY A 296 -15.53 8.30 -3.58
CA GLY A 296 -15.96 9.56 -4.18
C GLY A 296 -14.81 10.27 -4.89
N GLU A 297 -15.00 10.51 -6.18
CA GLU A 297 -14.14 11.37 -7.00
C GLU A 297 -14.44 12.82 -6.58
N SER A 298 -13.74 13.31 -5.55
CA SER A 298 -13.72 14.75 -5.28
C SER A 298 -12.60 15.36 -6.13
N ASP A 299 -12.97 15.85 -7.31
CA ASP A 299 -12.22 16.88 -8.00
C ASP A 299 -11.94 18.03 -7.03
N GLU A 300 -10.70 18.52 -7.01
CA GLU A 300 -10.29 19.68 -6.22
C GLU A 300 -11.20 20.88 -6.57
N VAL A 301 -12.16 21.17 -5.70
CA VAL A 301 -12.89 22.44 -5.73
C VAL A 301 -11.91 23.53 -5.29
N PRO A 302 -11.68 24.58 -6.11
CA PRO A 302 -10.77 25.66 -5.73
C PRO A 302 -11.33 26.40 -4.51
N ILE A 303 -10.56 26.36 -3.41
CA ILE A 303 -10.90 27.00 -2.13
C ILE A 303 -10.91 28.53 -2.33
N VAL A 304 -12.11 29.10 -2.42
CA VAL A 304 -12.35 30.53 -2.22
C VAL A 304 -12.37 30.81 -0.72
N LYS A 305 -11.40 31.62 -0.25
CA LYS A 305 -11.32 32.09 1.13
C LYS A 305 -12.62 32.82 1.53
N ARG A 306 -13.33 32.31 2.53
CA ARG A 306 -14.27 33.09 3.35
C ARG A 306 -13.81 33.08 4.80
N GLN A 307 -13.59 34.27 5.34
CA GLN A 307 -13.38 34.54 6.76
C GLN A 307 -14.67 34.31 7.54
N ALA A 308 -14.56 33.68 8.72
CA ALA A 308 -15.58 33.61 9.74
C ALA A 308 -15.21 34.53 10.92
N PRO A 309 -16.16 35.16 11.61
CA PRO A 309 -15.96 35.71 12.95
C PRO A 309 -16.42 34.75 14.06
N MET A 310 -15.81 34.95 15.23
CA MET A 310 -15.88 34.21 16.50
C MET A 310 -17.18 34.36 17.33
N ASP A 311 -17.24 33.49 18.35
CA ASP A 311 -17.97 33.56 19.65
C ASP A 311 -19.46 33.16 19.62
N THR A 312 -20.00 32.33 20.52
CA THR A 312 -19.90 32.33 22.00
C THR A 312 -20.40 31.00 22.60
N LEU A 313 -19.85 30.63 23.77
CA LEU A 313 -20.26 29.54 24.68
C LEU A 313 -21.53 29.91 25.48
N LEU A 314 -22.43 28.95 25.74
CA LEU A 314 -23.35 28.97 26.89
C LEU A 314 -23.65 27.55 27.41
N ASP A 315 -23.56 27.43 28.74
CA ASP A 315 -23.71 26.26 29.61
C ASP A 315 -25.12 25.65 29.67
N LEU A 316 -25.21 24.34 30.00
CA LEU A 316 -26.41 23.68 30.52
C LEU A 316 -26.08 22.85 31.79
N PRO A 317 -26.96 22.85 32.82
CA PRO A 317 -26.67 22.22 34.11
C PRO A 317 -27.04 20.73 34.19
N VAL A 318 -26.32 20.01 35.05
CA VAL A 318 -26.47 18.59 35.42
C VAL A 318 -27.38 18.44 36.66
N VAL A 319 -28.21 17.39 36.71
CA VAL A 319 -28.89 16.88 37.93
C VAL A 319 -28.88 15.32 37.93
N PRO A 320 -28.77 14.60 39.08
CA PRO A 320 -28.27 13.22 39.14
C PRO A 320 -29.27 12.10 39.61
N MET A 321 -28.76 10.85 39.57
CA MET A 321 -29.18 9.55 40.21
C MET A 321 -30.28 8.71 39.50
N ALA A 322 -30.04 7.51 38.93
CA ALA A 322 -29.62 6.17 39.43
C ALA A 322 -30.84 5.23 39.69
N PRO A 323 -30.68 3.88 39.78
CA PRO A 323 -30.04 2.89 38.89
C PRO A 323 -31.02 1.77 38.47
N GLU A 324 -30.74 0.97 37.43
CA GLU A 324 -31.28 -0.39 37.32
C GLU A 324 -30.52 -1.23 36.29
N VAL A 325 -29.97 -2.36 36.75
CA VAL A 325 -29.30 -3.38 35.94
C VAL A 325 -30.34 -4.45 35.60
N PRO A 326 -30.39 -4.90 34.34
CA PRO A 326 -30.43 -6.33 34.10
C PRO A 326 -29.22 -6.72 33.25
N ALA A 327 -28.52 -7.76 33.69
CA ALA A 327 -27.52 -8.45 32.91
C ALA A 327 -28.19 -9.07 31.67
N ALA A 328 -28.28 -8.29 30.59
CA ALA A 328 -28.50 -8.83 29.26
C ALA A 328 -27.19 -9.47 28.82
N ALA A 329 -27.22 -10.76 28.51
CA ALA A 329 -26.15 -11.39 27.76
C ALA A 329 -25.99 -10.60 26.46
N MET A 330 -24.95 -9.76 26.40
CA MET A 330 -24.66 -8.97 25.21
C MET A 330 -24.47 -9.95 24.06
N PRO A 331 -25.24 -9.86 22.96
CA PRO A 331 -24.78 -10.47 21.74
C PRO A 331 -23.42 -9.83 21.47
N LEU A 332 -22.37 -10.65 21.32
CA LEU A 332 -21.07 -10.18 20.86
C LEU A 332 -21.31 -9.58 19.47
N LEU A 333 -21.63 -8.28 19.44
CA LEU A 333 -21.69 -7.50 18.22
C LEU A 333 -20.37 -7.70 17.50
N PRO A 334 -20.34 -7.81 16.16
CA PRO A 334 -19.10 -7.82 15.42
C PRO A 334 -18.29 -6.61 15.86
N ILE A 335 -17.20 -6.85 16.59
CA ILE A 335 -16.33 -5.77 17.10
C ILE A 335 -15.45 -5.41 15.93
N CYS A 336 -15.90 -4.40 15.20
CA CYS A 336 -15.17 -3.73 14.16
C CYS A 336 -15.32 -2.22 14.42
N PRO A 337 -14.25 -1.42 14.26
CA PRO A 337 -12.92 -1.84 13.81
C PRO A 337 -12.18 -2.68 14.88
N GLY A 338 -11.21 -3.47 14.43
CA GLY A 338 -10.39 -4.33 15.30
C GLY A 338 -9.35 -3.54 16.11
N ARG A 339 -8.39 -4.25 16.69
CA ARG A 339 -7.24 -3.67 17.40
C ARG A 339 -6.32 -2.89 16.43
N ILE A 340 -5.89 -1.70 16.86
CA ILE A 340 -4.78 -0.95 16.27
C ILE A 340 -3.44 -1.59 16.68
N ARG A 341 -2.53 -1.77 15.72
CA ARG A 341 -1.21 -2.39 15.95
C ARG A 341 -0.12 -1.40 16.25
N HIS A 342 -0.12 -0.24 15.58
CA HIS A 342 0.97 0.71 15.67
C HIS A 342 0.56 1.99 16.39
N PHE A 343 -0.38 2.74 15.82
CA PHE A 343 -0.88 4.00 16.37
C PHE A 343 -2.10 4.46 15.60
#